data_AF-A0A3C2B3J7-F1
#
_entry.id   AF-A0A3C2B3J7-F1
#
_cell.length_a   1.000
_cell.length_b   1.000
_cell.length_c   1.000
_cell.angle_alpha   90.00
_cell.angle_beta   90.00
_cell.angle_gamma   90.00
#
_symmetry.space_group_name_H-M   'P 1'
#
loop_
_entity.id
_entity.type
_entity.pdbx_description
1 polymer ?
#
loop_
_entity_poly.entity_id
_entity_poly.type
_entity_poly.pdbx_seq_one_letter_code
_entity_poly.pdbx_strand_id
1 'polypeptide(L)'
;AAAGVPVTDLAELTGLPAILDHRVVTLHPKVHGGLLADPTNPEHQADMAQHGIEPIDLVVVNLYPFTTNPSIELIDIGGPA
;
A
#
# COMPACT_ATOMS: atom_id res chain seq x y z
N ALA A 1 13.90 -3.63 -11.35
CA ALA A 1 12.84 -3.56 -12.39
C ALA A 1 13.35 -4.13 -13.71
N ALA A 2 12.63 -5.06 -14.34
CA ALA A 2 13.06 -5.72 -15.59
C ALA A 2 12.77 -4.88 -16.86
N ALA A 3 11.88 -3.89 -16.78
CA ALA A 3 11.46 -3.05 -17.91
C ALA A 3 12.13 -1.67 -17.96
N GLY A 4 13.11 -1.38 -17.08
CA GLY A 4 13.83 -0.10 -17.05
C GLY A 4 13.04 1.10 -16.50
N VAL A 5 11.81 0.88 -16.02
CA VAL A 5 11.02 1.92 -15.35
C VAL A 5 11.49 2.05 -13.89
N PRO A 6 11.74 3.28 -13.39
CA PRO A 6 12.05 3.48 -11.98
C PRO A 6 10.86 3.08 -11.11
N VAL A 7 11.13 2.33 -10.04
CA VAL A 7 10.13 1.86 -9.08
C VAL A 7 10.69 2.11 -7.69
N THR A 8 9.92 2.82 -6.87
CA THR A 8 10.21 2.98 -5.45
C THR A 8 9.78 1.72 -4.71
N ASP A 9 10.65 1.14 -3.89
CA ASP A 9 10.30 -0.04 -3.10
C ASP A 9 9.40 0.35 -1.92
N LEU A 10 8.48 -0.52 -1.53
CA LEU A 10 7.58 -0.25 -0.42
C LEU A 10 8.33 -0.15 0.93
N ALA A 11 9.45 -0.87 1.08
CA ALA A 11 10.32 -0.75 2.24
C ALA A 11 11.02 0.62 2.31
N GLU A 12 11.30 1.25 1.17
CA GLU A 12 11.86 2.61 1.12
C GLU A 12 10.80 3.63 1.61
N LEU A 13 9.53 3.44 1.22
CA LEU A 13 8.43 4.30 1.66
C LEU A 13 8.12 4.11 3.15
N THR A 14 7.94 2.86 3.58
CA THR A 14 7.44 2.51 4.92
C THR A 14 8.54 2.49 5.97
N GLY A 15 9.79 2.23 5.58
CA GLY A 15 10.90 1.97 6.49
C GLY A 15 10.88 0.57 7.11
N LEU A 16 9.94 -0.30 6.72
CA LEU A 16 9.89 -1.69 7.15
C LEU A 16 10.16 -2.64 5.99
N PRO A 17 11.08 -3.61 6.15
CA PRO A 17 11.24 -4.66 5.15
C PRO A 17 10.01 -5.57 5.14
N ALA A 18 9.89 -6.40 4.10
CA ALA A 18 8.89 -7.45 4.09
C ALA A 18 9.07 -8.42 5.26
N ILE A 19 7.98 -8.67 6.00
CA ILE A 19 7.92 -9.58 7.13
C ILE A 19 6.71 -10.50 6.99
N LEU A 20 6.70 -11.59 7.77
CA LEU A 20 5.60 -12.57 7.79
C LEU A 20 5.27 -13.12 6.41
N ASP A 21 6.29 -13.41 5.61
CA ASP A 21 6.15 -13.86 4.22
C ASP A 21 5.28 -12.92 3.37
N HIS A 22 5.61 -11.62 3.44
CA HIS A 22 4.94 -10.52 2.71
C HIS A 22 3.47 -10.25 3.09
N ARG A 23 2.93 -10.89 4.13
CA ARG A 23 1.50 -10.78 4.48
C ARG A 23 1.02 -9.38 4.90
N VAL A 24 1.92 -8.49 5.29
CA VAL A 24 1.56 -7.18 5.88
C VAL A 24 2.26 -6.00 5.21
N VAL A 25 2.83 -6.19 4.02
CA VAL A 25 3.72 -5.19 3.38
C VAL A 25 3.02 -3.86 3.08
N THR A 26 1.76 -3.89 2.64
CA THR A 26 0.97 -2.68 2.33
C THR A 26 0.16 -2.15 3.51
N LEU A 27 0.02 -2.93 4.59
CA LEU A 27 -0.80 -2.59 5.76
C LEU A 27 -0.08 -1.59 6.67
N HIS A 28 0.19 -0.40 6.15
CA HIS A 28 1.01 0.63 6.78
C HIS A 28 0.34 2.01 6.71
N PRO A 29 0.42 2.85 7.75
CA PRO A 29 -0.19 4.19 7.75
C PRO A 29 0.29 5.10 6.63
N LYS A 30 1.56 5.01 6.22
CA LYS A 30 2.06 5.78 5.06
C LYS A 30 1.43 5.39 3.72
N VAL A 31 0.91 4.16 3.59
CA VAL A 31 0.20 3.71 2.39
C VAL A 31 -1.27 4.12 2.51
N HIS A 32 -1.96 3.63 3.54
CA HIS A 32 -3.40 3.90 3.70
C HIS A 32 -3.71 5.37 3.97
N GLY A 33 -2.83 6.12 4.62
CA GLY A 33 -2.96 7.57 4.79
C GLY A 33 -2.88 8.32 3.46
N GLY A 34 -2.01 7.89 2.54
CA GLY A 34 -1.93 8.44 1.19
C GLY A 34 -3.16 8.14 0.33
N LEU A 35 -3.87 7.04 0.64
CA LEU A 35 -5.09 6.60 -0.04
C LEU A 35 -6.37 7.25 0.53
N LEU A 36 -6.46 7.37 1.85
CA LEU A 36 -7.71 7.66 2.55
C LEU A 36 -7.85 9.12 3.01
N ALA A 37 -6.76 9.89 3.00
CA ALA A 37 -6.82 11.28 3.43
C ALA A 37 -7.70 12.11 2.49
N ASP A 38 -8.76 12.69 3.05
CA ASP A 38 -9.56 13.71 2.36
C ASP A 38 -8.72 14.96 2.02
N PRO A 39 -8.47 15.25 0.72
CA PRO A 39 -7.65 16.37 0.30
C PRO A 39 -8.32 17.72 0.53
N THR A 40 -9.61 17.76 0.90
CA THR A 40 -10.34 18.99 1.21
C THR A 40 -10.38 19.30 2.71
N ASN A 41 -9.94 18.36 3.56
CA ASN A 41 -9.89 18.54 5.01
C ASN A 41 -8.50 19.06 5.45
N PRO A 42 -8.40 20.28 6.01
CA PRO A 42 -7.13 20.84 6.48
C PRO A 42 -6.45 20.03 7.59
N GLU A 43 -7.22 19.34 8.44
CA GLU A 43 -6.65 18.52 9.53
C GLU A 43 -5.95 17.28 8.96
N HIS A 44 -6.55 16.63 7.96
CA HIS A 44 -5.90 15.49 7.28
C HIS A 44 -4.62 15.91 6.56
N GLN A 45 -4.62 17.07 5.89
CA GLN A 45 -3.42 17.58 5.24
C GLN A 45 -2.30 17.87 6.26
N ALA A 46 -2.64 18.40 7.43
CA ALA A 46 -1.70 18.64 8.51
C ALA A 46 -1.10 17.34 9.05
N ASP A 47 -1.93 16.32 9.29
CA ASP A 47 -1.48 14.99 9.74
C ASP A 47 -0.55 14.34 8.71
N MET A 48 -0.92 14.38 7.41
CA MET A 48 -0.08 13.85 6.34
C MET A 48 1.29 14.53 6.31
N ALA A 49 1.34 15.86 6.38
CA ALA A 49 2.57 16.62 6.38
C ALA A 49 3.44 16.32 7.61
N GLN A 50 2.82 16.25 8.79
CA GLN A 50 3.50 15.93 10.05
C GLN A 50 4.17 14.54 10.02
N HIS A 51 3.51 13.56 9.39
CA HIS A 51 3.96 12.18 9.37
C HIS A 51 4.71 11.77 8.08
N GLY A 52 4.95 12.72 7.17
CA GLY A 52 5.65 12.46 5.91
C GLY A 52 4.90 11.45 5.02
N ILE A 53 3.58 11.64 4.91
CA ILE A 53 2.69 10.84 4.07
C ILE A 53 2.42 11.63 2.80
N GLU A 54 2.72 11.03 1.65
CA GLU A 54 2.40 11.58 0.34
C GLU A 54 1.07 11.01 -0.17
N PRO A 55 0.28 11.78 -0.94
CA PRO A 55 -0.96 11.28 -1.54
C PRO A 55 -0.68 10.22 -2.60
N ILE A 56 -1.62 9.27 -2.75
CA ILE A 56 -1.61 8.26 -3.80
C ILE A 56 -2.83 8.53 -4.70
N ASP A 57 -2.58 9.16 -5.85
CA ASP A 57 -3.66 9.59 -6.76
C ASP A 57 -4.22 8.46 -7.64
N LEU A 58 -3.47 7.36 -7.80
CA LEU A 58 -3.87 6.21 -8.61
C LEU A 58 -3.49 4.90 -7.93
N VAL A 59 -4.46 4.00 -7.85
CA VAL A 59 -4.28 2.63 -7.35
C VAL A 59 -4.58 1.64 -8.47
N VAL A 60 -3.62 0.75 -8.74
CA VAL A 60 -3.80 -0.36 -9.68
C VAL A 60 -3.46 -1.65 -8.94
N VAL A 61 -4.50 -2.41 -8.59
CA VAL A 61 -4.38 -3.67 -7.82
C VAL A 61 -5.16 -4.76 -8.54
N ASN A 62 -4.58 -5.95 -8.61
CA ASN A 62 -5.28 -7.19 -8.94
C ASN A 62 -5.19 -8.14 -7.75
N LEU A 63 -6.20 -8.99 -7.59
CA LEU A 63 -6.26 -9.93 -6.48
C LEU A 63 -5.75 -11.29 -6.92
N TYR A 64 -5.27 -12.08 -5.95
CA TYR A 64 -4.93 -13.47 -6.20
C TYR A 64 -6.11 -14.26 -6.79
N PRO A 65 -5.86 -15.26 -7.67
CA PRO A 65 -6.89 -15.96 -8.43
C PRO A 65 -7.64 -17.01 -7.59
N PHE A 66 -8.18 -16.58 -6.46
CA PHE A 66 -8.86 -17.42 -5.47
C PHE A 66 -10.01 -18.22 -6.08
N THR A 67 -10.75 -17.65 -7.03
CA THR A 67 -11.90 -18.30 -7.68
C THR A 67 -11.53 -19.57 -8.44
N THR A 68 -10.31 -19.64 -8.99
CA THR A 68 -9.86 -20.79 -9.79
C THR A 68 -9.09 -21.84 -9.00
N ASN A 69 -8.51 -21.46 -7.86
CA ASN A 69 -7.68 -22.37 -7.05
C ASN A 69 -7.74 -21.98 -5.55
N PRO A 70 -8.90 -22.13 -4.88
CA PRO A 70 -9.10 -21.59 -3.54
C PRO A 70 -8.15 -22.24 -2.53
N SER A 71 -7.43 -21.40 -1.77
CA SER A 71 -6.60 -21.83 -0.64
C SER A 71 -6.39 -20.67 0.33
N ILE A 72 -5.98 -20.97 1.56
CA ILE A 72 -5.71 -19.96 2.60
C ILE A 72 -4.62 -18.99 2.14
N GLU A 73 -3.61 -19.46 1.39
CA GLU A 73 -2.52 -18.63 0.89
C GLU A 73 -2.94 -17.64 -0.21
N LEU A 74 -4.09 -17.86 -0.87
CA LEU A 74 -4.63 -16.94 -1.86
C LEU A 74 -5.64 -15.93 -1.28
N ILE A 75 -5.87 -15.94 0.03
CA ILE A 75 -6.68 -14.92 0.69
C ILE A 75 -5.82 -13.66 0.79
N ASP A 76 -6.04 -12.73 -0.14
CA ASP A 76 -5.37 -11.43 -0.14
C ASP A 76 -5.99 -10.52 0.92
N ILE A 77 -5.14 -9.92 1.77
CA ILE A 77 -5.55 -8.99 2.82
C ILE A 77 -5.17 -7.57 2.43
N GLY A 78 -3.96 -7.38 1.89
CA GLY A 78 -3.42 -6.06 1.57
C GLY A 78 -3.97 -5.47 0.27
N GLY A 79 -4.33 -6.31 -0.70
CA GLY A 79 -4.93 -5.86 -1.97
C GLY A 79 -6.36 -5.34 -1.81
N PRO A 80 -7.25 -5.99 -1.03
CA PRO A 80 -8.62 -5.50 -0.81
C PRO A 80 -8.77 -4.36 0.20
N ALA A 81 -7.80 -4.12 1.08
CA ALA A 81 -7.84 -3.11 2.14
C ALA A 81 -7.61 -1.69 1.61
#